data_AF-A0A0F9VN75-F1
#
_entry.id   AF-A0A0F9VN75-F1
#
_cell.length_a   1.000
_cell.length_b   1.000
_cell.length_c   1.000
_cell.angle_alpha   90.00
_cell.angle_beta   90.00
_cell.angle_gamma   90.00
#
_symmetry.space_group_name_H-M   'P 1'
#
loop_
_entity.id
_entity.type
_entity.pdbx_description
1 polymer ?
#
loop_
_entity_poly.entity_id
_entity_poly.type
_entity_poly.pdbx_seq_one_letter_code
_entity_poly.pdbx_strand_id
1 'polypeptide(L)'
;MKNEHYTFLKPFFETMNENFVDKWCVLHSYETLPNFSDSDVDMALNHADIGLLESLILKVANNTGWTFCQKLWYDVPKCFYYVLRNDNEGTYLAIDFLIDPKGIGRYGFNTETLTSNCEMHENLFPIPNHAVAFTYKLVKRIVKRRSMLSERDYLVHHLDNADKVVVKEIILKQFGKKGLQVIELKLEINDFEFSKKEEEYLIKLKRKNAFLRLKPLSKIYWEIFRVSNRIFKPKGLIINIPLLSDKELHYFKIELEHKVGLLFRFVKLSKAPFVKTNLVGLVGSTLVINSSKALTPDKAIIKHWLLGSKFHKIDNIEFVTVDEMVEVYFKAIVEILISRKGLA
;
A
#
# COMPACT_ATOMS: atom_id res chain seq x y z
N MET A 1 7.98 -15.93 19.42
CA MET A 1 7.95 -14.81 18.45
C MET A 1 6.94 -15.15 17.38
N LYS A 2 6.12 -14.18 16.96
CA LYS A 2 5.29 -14.32 15.76
C LYS A 2 6.24 -14.49 14.58
N ASN A 3 6.13 -15.61 13.87
CA ASN A 3 6.94 -15.90 12.69
C ASN A 3 6.07 -15.98 11.43
N GLU A 4 4.93 -15.29 11.48
CA GLU A 4 3.79 -15.41 10.56
C GLU A 4 4.19 -15.10 9.10
N HIS A 5 5.22 -14.27 8.89
CA HIS A 5 5.62 -13.82 7.55
C HIS A 5 6.96 -14.39 7.06
N TYR A 6 7.70 -15.07 7.95
CA TYR A 6 9.07 -15.53 7.66
C TYR A 6 9.16 -16.47 6.47
N THR A 7 8.19 -17.39 6.38
CA THR A 7 8.16 -18.41 5.32
C THR A 7 8.07 -17.81 3.93
N PHE A 8 7.51 -16.61 3.78
CA PHE A 8 7.52 -15.88 2.51
C PHE A 8 8.67 -14.86 2.43
N LEU A 9 8.81 -13.99 3.43
CA LEU A 9 9.68 -12.81 3.32
C LEU A 9 11.16 -13.18 3.21
N LYS A 10 11.64 -14.16 3.98
CA LYS A 10 13.04 -14.59 3.88
C LYS A 10 13.42 -15.09 2.48
N PRO A 11 12.76 -16.13 1.91
CA PRO A 11 13.11 -16.60 0.58
C PRO A 11 12.82 -15.55 -0.51
N PHE A 12 11.83 -14.66 -0.28
CA PHE A 12 11.61 -13.53 -1.18
C PHE A 12 12.79 -12.56 -1.19
N PHE A 13 13.32 -12.17 -0.02
CA PHE A 13 14.48 -11.30 0.08
C PHE A 13 15.73 -11.92 -0.54
N GLU A 14 15.98 -13.21 -0.30
CA GLU A 14 17.07 -13.96 -0.93
C GLU A 14 16.95 -13.92 -2.47
N THR A 15 15.76 -14.21 -2.99
CA THR A 15 15.49 -14.17 -4.43
C THR A 15 15.64 -12.75 -5.00
N MET A 16 15.23 -11.72 -4.26
CA MET A 16 15.38 -10.32 -4.65
C MET A 16 16.86 -9.90 -4.70
N ASN A 17 17.68 -10.34 -3.72
CA ASN A 17 19.13 -10.09 -3.71
C ASN A 17 19.82 -10.69 -4.94
N GLU A 18 19.43 -11.89 -5.36
CA GLU A 18 20.00 -12.55 -6.53
C GLU A 18 19.64 -11.85 -7.85
N ASN A 19 18.41 -11.35 -7.97
CA ASN A 19 17.87 -10.88 -9.25
C ASN A 19 17.93 -9.34 -9.42
N PHE A 20 18.00 -8.60 -8.32
CA PHE A 20 17.95 -7.14 -8.30
C PHE A 20 19.11 -6.52 -7.50
N VAL A 21 20.32 -7.08 -7.62
CA VAL A 21 21.55 -6.57 -6.98
C VAL A 21 21.64 -5.04 -7.10
N ASP A 22 21.81 -4.36 -5.97
CA ASP A 22 21.93 -2.90 -5.81
C ASP A 22 20.78 -2.06 -6.40
N LYS A 23 19.62 -2.69 -6.62
CA LYS A 23 18.46 -2.04 -7.24
C LYS A 23 17.24 -2.00 -6.35
N TRP A 24 17.27 -2.58 -5.16
CA TRP A 24 16.12 -2.60 -4.27
C TRP A 24 16.50 -2.36 -2.82
N CYS A 25 15.53 -1.97 -2.00
CA CYS A 25 15.68 -1.86 -0.56
C CYS A 25 14.33 -1.89 0.17
N VAL A 26 14.35 -2.23 1.45
CA VAL A 26 13.23 -2.07 2.39
C VAL A 26 13.31 -0.69 3.05
N LEU A 27 12.23 0.08 3.02
CA LEU A 27 12.27 1.53 3.27
C LEU A 27 12.22 1.93 4.75
N HIS A 28 11.47 1.20 5.60
CA HIS A 28 11.37 1.42 7.04
C HIS A 28 10.55 0.29 7.70
N SER A 29 10.41 0.33 9.03
CA SER A 29 9.61 -0.62 9.80
C SER A 29 10.09 -2.06 9.57
N TYR A 30 11.41 -2.20 9.46
CA TYR A 30 12.07 -3.45 9.07
C TYR A 30 12.61 -4.23 10.27
N GLU A 31 12.53 -3.68 11.48
CA GLU A 31 13.12 -4.22 12.71
C GLU A 31 12.52 -5.56 13.13
N THR A 32 11.31 -5.87 12.65
CA THR A 32 10.64 -7.15 12.90
C THR A 32 10.69 -8.11 11.71
N LEU A 33 11.23 -7.67 10.57
CA LEU A 33 11.34 -8.48 9.37
C LEU A 33 12.54 -9.43 9.48
N PRO A 34 12.51 -10.60 8.84
CA PRO A 34 11.41 -11.15 8.01
C PRO A 34 10.31 -11.82 8.84
N ASN A 35 10.41 -11.86 10.16
CA ASN A 35 9.54 -12.67 11.01
C ASN A 35 8.08 -12.20 10.97
N PHE A 36 7.86 -10.89 11.03
CA PHE A 36 6.54 -10.30 11.19
C PHE A 36 6.47 -8.85 10.70
N SER A 37 5.28 -8.42 10.25
CA SER A 37 4.98 -7.04 9.87
C SER A 37 3.57 -6.69 10.33
N ASP A 38 3.41 -5.62 11.13
CA ASP A 38 2.09 -5.10 11.54
C ASP A 38 1.37 -4.36 10.40
N SER A 39 2.08 -4.06 9.32
CA SER A 39 1.57 -3.34 8.16
C SER A 39 2.13 -3.89 6.85
N ASP A 40 1.90 -3.15 5.77
CA ASP A 40 2.60 -3.38 4.52
C ASP A 40 4.12 -3.20 4.65
N VAL A 41 4.85 -4.02 3.92
CA VAL A 41 6.30 -3.93 3.79
C VAL A 41 6.62 -2.97 2.64
N ASP A 42 6.95 -1.73 2.99
CA ASP A 42 7.34 -0.67 2.06
C ASP A 42 8.74 -0.97 1.48
N MET A 43 8.85 -1.14 0.16
CA MET A 43 10.11 -1.37 -0.58
C MET A 43 10.27 -0.38 -1.72
N ALA A 44 11.51 -0.12 -2.13
CA ALA A 44 11.82 0.57 -3.38
C ALA A 44 12.52 -0.36 -4.36
N LEU A 45 12.26 -0.18 -5.64
CA LEU A 45 12.93 -0.91 -6.72
C LEU A 45 13.24 0.05 -7.87
N ASN A 46 14.52 0.22 -8.17
CA ASN A 46 15.04 1.09 -9.20
C ASN A 46 15.12 0.36 -10.55
N HIS A 47 14.68 1.02 -11.63
CA HIS A 47 14.72 0.51 -13.01
C HIS A 47 14.24 -0.95 -13.17
N ALA A 48 13.06 -1.25 -12.61
CA ALA A 48 12.52 -2.61 -12.52
C ALA A 48 12.04 -3.22 -13.84
N ASP A 49 12.41 -4.49 -14.05
CA ASP A 49 11.58 -5.43 -14.78
C ASP A 49 10.44 -5.89 -13.87
N ILE A 50 9.26 -5.26 -14.05
CA ILE A 50 8.04 -5.58 -13.29
C ILE A 50 7.60 -7.03 -13.56
N GLY A 51 7.80 -7.54 -14.78
CA GLY A 51 7.44 -8.91 -15.13
C GLY A 51 8.30 -9.92 -14.36
N LEU A 52 9.60 -9.64 -14.23
CA LEU A 52 10.49 -10.43 -13.38
C LEU A 52 10.05 -10.36 -11.92
N LEU A 53 9.87 -9.17 -11.34
CA LEU A 53 9.41 -9.00 -9.95
C LEU A 53 8.16 -9.85 -9.66
N GLU A 54 7.17 -9.74 -10.55
CA GLU A 54 5.91 -10.47 -10.47
C GLU A 54 6.10 -11.98 -10.56
N SER A 55 6.97 -12.46 -11.44
CA SER A 55 7.30 -13.88 -11.54
C SER A 55 7.97 -14.41 -10.26
N LEU A 56 8.83 -13.61 -9.62
CA LEU A 56 9.50 -13.98 -8.37
C LEU A 56 8.50 -14.04 -7.21
N ILE A 57 7.59 -13.07 -7.10
CA ILE A 57 6.51 -13.09 -6.10
C ILE A 57 5.69 -14.38 -6.22
N LEU A 58 5.24 -14.74 -7.44
CA LEU A 58 4.45 -15.96 -7.65
C LEU A 58 5.26 -17.22 -7.38
N LYS A 59 6.52 -17.26 -7.83
CA LYS A 59 7.40 -18.41 -7.64
C LYS A 59 7.62 -18.67 -6.15
N VAL A 60 7.96 -17.64 -5.38
CA VAL A 60 8.16 -17.77 -3.93
C VAL A 60 6.85 -18.15 -3.27
N ALA A 61 5.73 -17.51 -3.61
CA ALA A 61 4.43 -17.80 -3.02
C ALA A 61 4.05 -19.29 -3.17
N ASN A 62 4.13 -19.82 -4.40
CA ASN A 62 3.84 -21.21 -4.69
C ASN A 62 4.76 -22.19 -3.93
N ASN A 63 6.03 -21.81 -3.74
CA ASN A 63 7.02 -22.67 -3.09
C ASN A 63 6.90 -22.66 -1.56
N THR A 64 6.24 -21.66 -0.97
CA THR A 64 6.23 -21.44 0.48
C THR A 64 4.85 -21.58 1.11
N GLY A 65 3.84 -22.04 0.35
CA GLY A 65 2.46 -22.21 0.84
C GLY A 65 1.72 -20.89 0.99
N TRP A 66 1.99 -19.94 0.10
CA TRP A 66 1.29 -18.66 0.01
C TRP A 66 0.54 -18.55 -1.31
N THR A 67 -0.64 -17.97 -1.24
CA THR A 67 -1.45 -17.65 -2.40
C THR A 67 -1.44 -16.15 -2.66
N PHE A 68 -1.12 -15.76 -3.90
CA PHE A 68 -1.31 -14.39 -4.36
C PHE A 68 -2.82 -14.07 -4.48
N CYS A 69 -3.29 -13.07 -3.74
CA CYS A 69 -4.70 -12.67 -3.72
C CYS A 69 -4.97 -11.47 -4.62
N GLN A 70 -4.13 -10.43 -4.54
CA GLN A 70 -4.50 -9.14 -5.13
C GLN A 70 -3.31 -8.24 -5.46
N LYS A 71 -3.40 -7.54 -6.60
CA LYS A 71 -2.48 -6.48 -7.01
C LYS A 71 -3.24 -5.16 -7.10
N LEU A 72 -2.85 -4.21 -6.26
CA LEU A 72 -3.41 -2.87 -6.18
C LEU A 72 -2.44 -1.84 -6.76
N TRP A 73 -2.99 -0.75 -7.30
CA TRP A 73 -2.23 0.32 -7.93
C TRP A 73 -2.28 1.58 -7.09
N TYR A 74 -1.12 2.19 -6.87
CA TYR A 74 -1.02 3.50 -6.24
C TYR A 74 -1.34 4.65 -7.18
N ASP A 75 -1.37 5.85 -6.59
CA ASP A 75 -1.53 7.13 -7.28
C ASP A 75 -0.18 7.64 -7.88
N VAL A 76 0.81 6.75 -8.00
CA VAL A 76 2.11 6.97 -8.64
C VAL A 76 2.32 5.90 -9.71
N PRO A 77 2.82 6.26 -10.91
CA PRO A 77 3.11 5.29 -11.96
C PRO A 77 3.96 4.13 -11.46
N LYS A 78 3.59 2.90 -11.84
CA LYS A 78 4.34 1.66 -11.57
C LYS A 78 4.53 1.32 -10.09
N CYS A 79 3.82 1.98 -9.18
CA CYS A 79 3.83 1.61 -7.78
C CYS A 79 2.69 0.62 -7.49
N PHE A 80 3.05 -0.56 -7.01
CA PHE A 80 2.14 -1.68 -6.86
C PHE A 80 2.19 -2.23 -5.45
N TYR A 81 1.02 -2.65 -4.99
CA TYR A 81 0.83 -3.28 -3.71
C TYR A 81 0.29 -4.68 -3.95
N TYR A 82 1.02 -5.68 -3.47
CA TYR A 82 0.67 -7.09 -3.66
C TYR A 82 0.24 -7.67 -2.32
N VAL A 83 -0.88 -8.40 -2.34
CA VAL A 83 -1.44 -9.05 -1.16
C VAL A 83 -1.35 -10.55 -1.35
N LEU A 84 -0.75 -11.20 -0.37
CA LEU A 84 -0.56 -12.64 -0.29
C LEU A 84 -1.29 -13.15 0.96
N ARG A 85 -1.74 -14.41 0.90
CA ARG A 85 -2.35 -15.11 2.04
C ARG A 85 -1.60 -16.41 2.28
N ASN A 86 -1.23 -16.68 3.53
CA ASN A 86 -0.70 -17.97 3.93
C ASN A 86 -1.84 -19.00 3.91
N ASP A 87 -1.63 -20.12 3.23
CA ASP A 87 -2.69 -21.12 3.00
C ASP A 87 -3.06 -21.87 4.28
N ASN A 88 -2.10 -22.04 5.20
CA ASN A 88 -2.28 -22.79 6.44
C ASN A 88 -2.79 -21.91 7.58
N GLU A 89 -2.21 -20.72 7.74
CA GLU A 89 -2.50 -19.83 8.87
C GLU A 89 -3.61 -18.82 8.56
N GLY A 90 -3.90 -18.58 7.28
CA GLY A 90 -4.85 -17.55 6.86
C GLY A 90 -4.36 -16.12 7.11
N THR A 91 -3.10 -15.94 7.54
CA THR A 91 -2.43 -14.65 7.71
C THR A 91 -2.21 -13.97 6.38
N TYR A 92 -2.25 -12.64 6.37
CA TYR A 92 -2.08 -11.84 5.16
C TYR A 92 -0.78 -11.05 5.22
N LEU A 93 -0.08 -11.02 4.10
CA LEU A 93 1.10 -10.20 3.90
C LEU A 93 0.85 -9.23 2.76
N ALA A 94 1.18 -7.98 2.99
CA ALA A 94 1.18 -6.95 1.98
C ALA A 94 2.61 -6.47 1.72
N ILE A 95 3.01 -6.44 0.45
CA ILE A 95 4.29 -5.88 0.01
C ILE A 95 4.01 -4.72 -0.96
N ASP A 96 4.61 -3.56 -0.66
CA ASP A 96 4.42 -2.31 -1.42
C ASP A 96 5.73 -1.95 -2.14
N PHE A 97 5.69 -1.85 -3.46
CA PHE A 97 6.84 -1.46 -4.27
C PHE A 97 6.67 -0.04 -4.82
N LEU A 98 7.52 0.87 -4.34
CA LEU A 98 7.78 2.17 -4.95
C LEU A 98 8.71 1.98 -6.15
N ILE A 99 8.19 2.19 -7.36
CA ILE A 99 8.95 2.15 -8.63
C ILE A 99 8.83 3.51 -9.32
N ASP A 100 9.59 4.48 -8.83
CA ASP A 100 9.54 5.86 -9.27
C ASP A 100 10.93 6.42 -9.63
N PRO A 101 11.45 6.14 -10.84
CA PRO A 101 12.76 6.66 -11.26
C PRO A 101 12.78 8.19 -11.41
N LYS A 102 11.61 8.85 -11.46
CA LYS A 102 11.49 10.29 -11.69
C LYS A 102 11.18 11.10 -10.43
N GLY A 103 11.00 10.45 -9.28
CA GLY A 103 10.62 11.10 -8.02
C GLY A 103 9.33 11.93 -8.13
N ILE A 104 8.37 11.48 -8.94
CA ILE A 104 7.03 12.09 -9.05
C ILE A 104 6.16 11.89 -7.81
N GLY A 105 6.49 10.89 -7.00
CA GLY A 105 5.73 10.48 -5.84
C GLY A 105 5.58 11.61 -4.83
N ARG A 106 4.58 11.45 -3.96
CA ARG A 106 4.21 12.43 -2.95
C ARG A 106 5.38 12.88 -2.06
N TYR A 107 6.40 12.03 -1.88
CA TYR A 107 7.55 12.31 -1.02
C TYR A 107 8.72 12.96 -1.76
N GLY A 108 8.81 12.88 -3.09
CA GLY A 108 9.83 13.57 -3.88
C GLY A 108 11.21 12.88 -3.87
N PHE A 109 11.25 11.59 -3.53
CA PHE A 109 12.43 10.74 -3.66
C PHE A 109 12.28 9.91 -4.94
N ASN A 110 13.31 9.88 -5.78
CA ASN A 110 13.37 8.87 -6.84
C ASN A 110 13.91 7.56 -6.26
N THR A 111 13.62 6.46 -6.93
CA THR A 111 14.03 5.12 -6.49
C THR A 111 15.53 4.94 -6.48
N GLU A 112 16.25 5.54 -7.43
CA GLU A 112 17.71 5.60 -7.41
C GLU A 112 18.26 6.18 -6.09
N THR A 113 17.76 7.32 -5.62
CA THR A 113 18.20 7.89 -4.32
C THR A 113 17.95 6.93 -3.16
N LEU A 114 16.85 6.16 -3.21
CA LEU A 114 16.48 5.23 -2.14
C LEU A 114 17.30 3.95 -2.14
N THR A 115 17.75 3.50 -3.31
CA THR A 115 18.46 2.22 -3.48
C THR A 115 19.98 2.38 -3.63
N SER A 116 20.48 3.61 -3.77
CA SER A 116 21.91 3.89 -3.88
C SER A 116 22.62 3.76 -2.54
N ASN A 117 23.76 3.05 -2.53
CA ASN A 117 24.61 2.83 -1.36
C ASN A 117 23.81 2.31 -0.16
N CYS A 118 22.97 1.30 -0.39
CA CYS A 118 22.22 0.65 0.67
C CYS A 118 23.13 -0.09 1.65
N GLU A 119 22.64 -0.25 2.87
CA GLU A 119 23.29 -1.04 3.91
C GLU A 119 22.56 -2.36 4.07
N MET A 120 23.28 -3.46 4.31
CA MET A 120 22.66 -4.76 4.55
C MET A 120 22.17 -4.86 6.00
N HIS A 121 20.87 -4.96 6.18
CA HIS A 121 20.26 -5.22 7.47
C HIS A 121 20.32 -6.72 7.78
N GLU A 122 20.94 -7.07 8.92
CA GLU A 122 21.12 -8.46 9.39
C GLU A 122 21.68 -9.43 8.33
N ASN A 123 22.47 -8.92 7.38
CA ASN A 123 22.96 -9.65 6.20
C ASN A 123 21.86 -10.30 5.33
N LEU A 124 20.60 -9.83 5.43
CA LEU A 124 19.46 -10.44 4.74
C LEU A 124 18.87 -9.55 3.64
N PHE A 125 18.64 -8.27 3.89
CA PHE A 125 18.06 -7.38 2.89
C PHE A 125 18.66 -5.96 2.97
N PRO A 126 18.74 -5.24 1.83
CA PRO A 126 19.22 -3.87 1.80
C PRO A 126 18.20 -2.89 2.39
N ILE A 127 18.68 -1.91 3.15
CA ILE A 127 17.95 -0.72 3.61
C ILE A 127 18.64 0.54 3.05
N PRO A 128 17.93 1.67 2.85
CA PRO A 128 18.58 2.92 2.49
C PRO A 128 19.68 3.29 3.50
N ASN A 129 20.77 3.92 3.05
CA ASN A 129 21.75 4.48 3.98
C ASN A 129 21.09 5.40 5.01
N HIS A 130 21.73 5.56 6.17
CA HIS A 130 21.15 6.29 7.30
C HIS A 130 20.64 7.70 6.96
N ALA A 131 21.34 8.47 6.13
CA ALA A 131 20.89 9.81 5.73
C ALA A 131 19.60 9.79 4.91
N VAL A 132 19.48 8.86 3.96
CA VAL A 132 18.28 8.69 3.14
C VAL A 132 17.13 8.11 3.96
N ALA A 133 17.38 7.08 4.78
CA ALA A 133 16.38 6.46 5.66
C ALA A 133 15.74 7.49 6.61
N PHE A 134 16.58 8.29 7.27
CA PHE A 134 16.15 9.39 8.14
C PHE A 134 15.28 10.40 7.38
N THR A 135 15.81 10.98 6.30
CA THR A 135 15.14 12.07 5.58
C THR A 135 13.87 11.61 4.87
N TYR A 136 13.84 10.39 4.34
CA TYR A 136 12.64 9.79 3.76
C TYR A 136 11.51 9.69 4.79
N LYS A 137 11.81 9.15 5.98
CA LYS A 137 10.83 8.99 7.06
C LYS A 137 10.32 10.34 7.57
N LEU A 138 11.24 11.29 7.81
CA LEU A 138 10.92 12.66 8.21
C LEU A 138 9.95 13.33 7.21
N VAL A 139 10.29 13.31 5.91
CA VAL A 139 9.45 13.87 4.85
C VAL A 139 8.10 13.16 4.76
N LYS A 140 8.07 11.82 4.82
CA LYS A 140 6.84 11.01 4.79
C LYS A 140 5.90 11.41 5.94
N ARG A 141 6.43 11.64 7.15
CA ARG A 141 5.67 12.05 8.34
C ARG A 141 5.12 13.48 8.22
N ILE A 142 5.96 14.47 7.91
CA ILE A 142 5.53 15.88 7.68
C ILE A 142 4.40 15.92 6.65
N VAL A 143 4.60 15.24 5.52
CA VAL A 143 3.63 15.26 4.41
C VAL A 143 2.33 14.53 4.77
N LYS A 144 2.38 13.50 5.61
CA LYS A 144 1.19 12.79 6.10
C LYS A 144 0.53 13.49 7.31
N ARG A 145 1.14 14.53 7.90
CA ARG A 145 0.68 15.20 9.13
C ARG A 145 0.44 14.21 10.26
N ARG A 146 1.43 13.34 10.50
CA ARG A 146 1.38 12.31 11.54
C ARG A 146 2.46 12.60 12.57
N SER A 147 2.13 12.43 13.84
CA SER A 147 3.11 12.52 14.93
C SER A 147 4.29 11.57 14.66
N MET A 148 5.47 12.00 15.10
CA MET A 148 6.73 11.28 14.99
C MET A 148 7.12 10.56 16.28
N LEU A 149 6.34 10.72 17.36
CA LEU A 149 6.68 10.15 18.67
C LEU A 149 6.85 8.64 18.62
N SER A 150 5.96 7.93 17.92
CA SER A 150 6.03 6.47 17.79
C SER A 150 7.20 5.97 16.91
N GLU A 151 7.98 6.88 16.33
CA GLU A 151 9.10 6.57 15.43
C GLU A 151 10.37 7.30 15.88
N ARG A 152 10.38 7.84 17.12
CA ARG A 152 11.48 8.65 17.62
C ARG A 152 12.78 7.86 17.60
N ASP A 153 12.75 6.62 18.07
CA ASP A 153 13.96 5.79 18.16
C ASP A 153 14.53 5.49 16.78
N TYR A 154 13.68 5.20 15.79
CA TYR A 154 14.06 5.06 14.39
C TYR A 154 14.75 6.34 13.87
N LEU A 155 14.12 7.50 14.09
CA LEU A 155 14.64 8.77 13.59
C LEU A 155 15.97 9.14 14.25
N VAL A 156 16.10 8.96 15.56
CA VAL A 156 17.34 9.22 16.31
C VAL A 156 18.45 8.28 15.84
N HIS A 157 18.17 6.98 15.78
CA HIS A 157 19.14 5.98 15.35
C HIS A 157 19.73 6.31 13.97
N HIS A 158 18.87 6.58 12.97
CA HIS A 158 19.37 6.94 11.64
C HIS A 158 20.02 8.32 11.62
N LEU A 159 19.50 9.29 12.39
CA LEU A 159 20.12 10.61 12.43
C LEU A 159 21.55 10.52 12.98
N ASP A 160 21.78 9.76 14.05
CA ASP A 160 23.08 9.63 14.72
C ASP A 160 24.14 8.96 13.85
N ASN A 161 23.73 8.01 13.01
CA ASN A 161 24.62 7.31 12.09
C ASN A 161 24.70 7.95 10.69
N ALA A 162 23.91 8.99 10.43
CA ALA A 162 23.89 9.67 9.13
C ALA A 162 25.00 10.72 8.99
N ASP A 163 25.52 10.85 7.76
CA ASP A 163 26.28 12.03 7.36
C ASP A 163 25.36 13.26 7.40
N LYS A 164 25.63 14.16 8.34
CA LYS A 164 24.85 15.38 8.58
C LYS A 164 24.89 16.34 7.38
N VAL A 165 25.96 16.33 6.59
CA VAL A 165 26.05 17.15 5.37
C VAL A 165 25.04 16.65 4.35
N VAL A 166 25.00 15.33 4.11
CA VAL A 166 24.04 14.70 3.20
C VAL A 166 22.60 14.93 3.66
N VAL A 167 22.32 14.81 4.97
CA VAL A 167 21.00 15.11 5.54
C VAL A 167 20.57 16.55 5.22
N LYS A 168 21.46 17.53 5.44
CA LYS A 168 21.19 18.95 5.14
C LYS A 168 20.94 19.17 3.65
N GLU A 169 21.71 18.54 2.77
CA GLU A 169 21.53 18.63 1.32
C GLU A 169 20.17 18.09 0.87
N ILE A 170 19.76 16.93 1.38
CA ILE A 170 18.44 16.35 1.05
C ILE A 170 17.32 17.27 1.55
N ILE A 171 17.39 17.77 2.78
CA ILE A 171 16.40 18.70 3.33
C ILE A 171 16.35 20.00 2.51
N LEU A 172 17.50 20.56 2.16
CA LEU A 172 17.61 21.75 1.32
C LEU A 172 16.97 21.53 -0.07
N LYS A 173 17.17 20.35 -0.67
CA LYS A 173 16.56 19.97 -1.94
C LYS A 173 15.04 19.86 -1.82
N GLN A 174 14.52 19.30 -0.71
CA GLN A 174 13.08 19.09 -0.49
C GLN A 174 12.33 20.36 -0.11
N PHE A 175 12.88 21.20 0.77
CA PHE A 175 12.16 22.34 1.38
C PHE A 175 12.83 23.71 1.18
N GLY A 176 14.03 23.75 0.60
CA GLY A 176 14.80 24.99 0.44
C GLY A 176 15.37 25.52 1.75
N LYS A 177 16.07 26.66 1.68
CA LYS A 177 16.81 27.25 2.82
C LYS A 177 15.91 27.51 4.04
N LYS A 178 14.71 28.04 3.82
CA LYS A 178 13.75 28.33 4.90
C LYS A 178 13.26 27.07 5.61
N GLY A 179 13.02 25.99 4.85
CA GLY A 179 12.60 24.73 5.45
C GLY A 179 13.73 24.03 6.18
N LEU A 180 14.96 24.13 5.66
CA LEU A 180 16.16 23.66 6.34
C LEU A 180 16.31 24.33 7.71
N GLN A 181 16.20 25.66 7.79
CA GLN A 181 16.29 26.38 9.07
C GLN A 181 15.28 25.89 10.11
N VAL A 182 14.03 25.68 9.72
CA VAL A 182 12.99 25.17 10.64
C VAL A 182 13.32 23.75 11.12
N ILE A 183 13.79 22.90 10.23
CA ILE A 183 14.12 21.51 10.57
C ILE A 183 15.39 21.46 11.41
N GLU A 184 16.45 22.22 11.08
CA GLU A 184 17.70 22.23 11.85
C GLU A 184 17.49 22.64 13.31
N LEU A 185 16.69 23.68 13.57
CA LEU A 185 16.35 24.08 14.94
C LEU A 185 15.71 22.95 15.75
N LYS A 186 14.89 22.12 15.10
CA LYS A 186 14.25 20.95 15.70
C LYS A 186 15.24 19.81 15.93
N LEU A 187 16.16 19.58 14.99
CA LEU A 187 17.21 18.58 15.11
C LEU A 187 18.23 18.93 16.20
N GLU A 188 18.57 20.21 16.40
CA GLU A 188 19.51 20.66 17.43
C GLU A 188 19.03 20.34 18.85
N ILE A 189 17.72 20.37 19.09
CA ILE A 189 17.11 20.06 20.39
C ILE A 189 16.55 18.63 20.46
N ASN A 190 16.79 17.78 19.45
CA ASN A 190 16.23 16.44 19.32
C ASN A 190 14.70 16.37 19.50
N ASP A 191 14.00 17.41 19.02
CA ASP A 191 12.55 17.52 19.02
C ASP A 191 12.01 17.20 17.62
N PHE A 192 11.40 16.03 17.48
CA PHE A 192 10.83 15.58 16.20
C PHE A 192 9.34 15.92 16.06
N GLU A 193 8.73 16.62 17.02
CA GLU A 193 7.35 17.07 16.91
C GLU A 193 7.26 18.46 16.29
N PHE A 194 6.56 18.53 15.16
CA PHE A 194 6.22 19.78 14.51
C PHE A 194 4.81 20.19 14.91
N SER A 195 4.63 21.44 15.32
CA SER A 195 3.31 22.02 15.49
C SER A 195 2.56 22.04 14.16
N LYS A 196 1.22 22.07 14.20
CA LYS A 196 0.39 22.15 12.98
C LYS A 196 0.78 23.31 12.07
N LYS A 197 1.17 24.45 12.64
CA LYS A 197 1.62 25.64 11.88
C LYS A 197 2.94 25.39 11.15
N GLU A 198 3.89 24.73 11.83
CA GLU A 198 5.18 24.36 11.23
C GLU A 198 5.01 23.31 10.14
N GLU A 199 4.18 22.28 10.37
CA GLU A 199 3.85 21.29 9.35
C GLU A 199 3.24 21.94 8.10
N GLU A 200 2.25 22.82 8.28
CA GLU A 200 1.63 23.56 7.18
C GLU A 200 2.63 24.44 6.44
N TYR A 201 3.53 25.08 7.17
CA TYR A 201 4.60 25.89 6.59
C TYR A 201 5.57 25.05 5.77
N LEU A 202 6.06 23.93 6.30
CA LEU A 202 6.95 23.00 5.61
C LEU A 202 6.28 22.39 4.38
N ILE A 203 5.00 22.02 4.46
CA ILE A 203 4.23 21.53 3.30
C ILE A 203 4.12 22.59 2.21
N LYS A 204 3.92 23.88 2.57
CA LYS A 204 3.91 24.99 1.59
C LYS A 204 5.28 25.21 0.96
N LEU A 205 6.36 25.07 1.73
CA LEU A 205 7.73 25.19 1.25
C LEU A 205 8.21 24.01 0.43
N LYS A 206 7.56 22.84 0.59
CA LYS A 206 7.92 21.64 -0.13
C LYS A 206 7.96 21.91 -1.62
N ARG A 207 9.16 21.76 -2.19
CA ARG A 207 9.39 21.96 -3.61
C ARG A 207 8.70 20.83 -4.35
N LYS A 208 7.63 21.16 -5.08
CA LYS A 208 6.99 20.26 -6.06
C LYS A 208 7.95 20.06 -7.23
N ASN A 209 8.96 19.23 -6.99
CA ASN A 209 10.09 18.90 -7.85
C ASN A 209 11.07 20.05 -8.12
N ALA A 210 12.20 20.03 -7.41
CA ALA A 210 13.43 20.68 -7.81
C ALA A 210 14.03 20.13 -9.14
N PHE A 211 13.36 19.20 -9.84
CA PHE A 211 13.94 18.45 -10.96
C PHE A 211 13.13 18.37 -12.26
N LEU A 212 11.87 18.83 -12.37
CA LEU A 212 11.07 18.58 -13.59
C LEU A 212 10.27 19.80 -14.08
N ARG A 213 10.89 20.56 -15.01
CA ARG A 213 10.33 21.72 -15.72
C ARG A 213 9.32 21.36 -16.84
N LEU A 214 9.06 20.07 -17.10
CA LEU A 214 8.27 19.61 -18.26
C LEU A 214 7.21 18.58 -17.80
N LYS A 215 5.98 18.97 -17.40
CA LYS A 215 5.08 18.00 -16.73
C LYS A 215 3.53 18.11 -16.71
N PRO A 216 2.80 18.94 -17.46
CA PRO A 216 1.34 18.77 -17.50
C PRO A 216 0.94 17.50 -18.27
N LEU A 217 1.50 17.32 -19.47
CA LEU A 217 1.02 16.35 -20.45
C LEU A 217 1.31 14.90 -20.08
N SER A 218 2.52 14.59 -19.57
CA SER A 218 2.87 13.21 -19.21
C SER A 218 2.07 12.70 -18.02
N LYS A 219 1.71 13.58 -17.08
CA LYS A 219 0.87 13.24 -15.94
C LYS A 219 -0.58 13.01 -16.40
N ILE A 220 -1.09 13.87 -17.27
CA ILE A 220 -2.44 13.71 -17.85
C ILE A 220 -2.53 12.42 -18.66
N TYR A 221 -1.58 12.14 -19.55
CA TYR A 221 -1.53 10.89 -20.31
C TYR A 221 -1.51 9.67 -19.40
N TRP A 222 -0.70 9.72 -18.33
CA TRP A 222 -0.66 8.64 -17.35
C TRP A 222 -1.98 8.48 -16.59
N GLU A 223 -2.61 9.58 -16.17
CA GLU A 223 -3.92 9.53 -15.51
C GLU A 223 -4.98 8.92 -16.43
N ILE A 224 -4.99 9.29 -17.71
CA ILE A 224 -5.87 8.70 -18.72
C ILE A 224 -5.58 7.20 -18.83
N PHE A 225 -4.33 6.80 -19.07
CA PHE A 225 -3.95 5.40 -19.18
C PHE A 225 -4.29 4.59 -17.91
N ARG A 226 -4.09 5.19 -16.73
CA ARG A 226 -4.41 4.58 -15.43
C ARG A 226 -5.91 4.38 -15.29
N VAL A 227 -6.73 5.39 -15.60
CA VAL A 227 -8.20 5.31 -15.57
C VAL A 227 -8.68 4.27 -16.58
N SER A 228 -8.15 4.27 -17.80
CA SER A 228 -8.44 3.27 -18.82
C SER A 228 -8.09 1.85 -18.34
N ASN A 229 -6.89 1.63 -17.79
CA ASN A 229 -6.53 0.32 -17.24
C ASN A 229 -7.42 -0.09 -16.07
N ARG A 230 -7.83 0.83 -15.21
CA ARG A 230 -8.76 0.54 -14.11
C ARG A 230 -10.17 0.22 -14.62
N ILE A 231 -10.56 0.80 -15.75
CA ILE A 231 -11.76 0.40 -16.49
C ILE A 231 -11.57 -1.03 -16.99
N PHE A 232 -10.55 -1.32 -17.80
CA PHE A 232 -10.40 -2.65 -18.41
C PHE A 232 -9.99 -3.78 -17.44
N LYS A 233 -9.35 -3.47 -16.31
CA LYS A 233 -8.80 -4.42 -15.33
C LYS A 233 -9.15 -3.99 -13.90
N PRO A 234 -10.42 -4.05 -13.53
CA PRO A 234 -10.84 -3.53 -12.24
C PRO A 234 -10.33 -4.36 -11.07
N LYS A 235 -9.87 -3.65 -10.05
CA LYS A 235 -9.36 -4.25 -8.81
C LYS A 235 -10.32 -4.07 -7.63
N GLY A 236 -11.47 -3.42 -7.85
CA GLY A 236 -12.55 -3.32 -6.88
C GLY A 236 -13.49 -4.53 -6.90
N LEU A 237 -14.48 -4.51 -6.01
CA LEU A 237 -15.53 -5.52 -5.94
C LEU A 237 -16.84 -4.88 -5.47
N ILE A 238 -17.97 -5.36 -5.99
CA ILE A 238 -19.30 -4.96 -5.53
C ILE A 238 -19.97 -6.20 -4.94
N ILE A 239 -20.39 -6.10 -3.69
CA ILE A 239 -21.19 -7.11 -3.01
C ILE A 239 -22.59 -6.56 -2.78
N ASN A 240 -23.60 -7.38 -3.07
CA ASN A 240 -24.96 -7.06 -2.69
C ASN A 240 -25.37 -7.92 -1.51
N ILE A 241 -25.83 -7.27 -0.45
CA ILE A 241 -26.22 -7.90 0.81
C ILE A 241 -27.73 -7.74 1.05
N PRO A 242 -28.32 -8.59 1.91
CA PRO A 242 -29.71 -8.42 2.36
C PRO A 242 -29.97 -7.03 2.96
N LEU A 243 -31.25 -6.69 3.09
CA LEU A 243 -31.62 -5.46 3.79
C LEU A 243 -31.28 -5.60 5.27
N LEU A 244 -30.41 -4.71 5.76
CA LEU A 244 -30.07 -4.59 7.19
C LEU A 244 -30.58 -3.25 7.74
N SER A 245 -30.80 -3.16 9.05
CA SER A 245 -30.97 -1.87 9.70
C SER A 245 -29.70 -1.01 9.57
N ASP A 246 -29.79 0.32 9.70
CA ASP A 246 -28.61 1.19 9.59
C ASP A 246 -27.52 0.82 10.62
N LYS A 247 -27.92 0.34 11.82
CA LYS A 247 -26.99 -0.10 12.87
C LYS A 247 -26.25 -1.37 12.49
N GLU A 248 -26.98 -2.40 12.04
CA GLU A 248 -26.41 -3.66 11.58
C GLU A 248 -25.53 -3.48 10.34
N LEU A 249 -25.97 -2.64 9.40
CA LEU A 249 -25.20 -2.31 8.20
C LEU A 249 -23.87 -1.63 8.55
N HIS A 250 -23.89 -0.71 9.53
CA HIS A 250 -22.68 -0.05 10.00
C HIS A 250 -21.73 -1.03 10.68
N TYR A 251 -22.25 -1.90 11.55
CA TYR A 251 -21.50 -2.96 12.21
C TYR A 251 -20.88 -3.93 11.19
N PHE A 252 -21.68 -4.46 10.26
CA PHE A 252 -21.23 -5.32 9.17
C PHE A 252 -20.07 -4.70 8.37
N LYS A 253 -20.19 -3.40 8.05
CA LYS A 253 -19.15 -2.67 7.31
C LYS A 253 -17.85 -2.58 8.08
N ILE A 254 -17.89 -2.28 9.39
CA ILE A 254 -16.69 -2.19 10.24
C ILE A 254 -16.00 -3.55 10.33
N GLU A 255 -16.74 -4.60 10.67
CA GLU A 255 -16.17 -5.94 10.85
C GLU A 255 -15.62 -6.51 9.53
N LEU A 256 -16.33 -6.29 8.42
CA LEU A 256 -15.82 -6.70 7.12
C LEU A 256 -14.57 -5.89 6.73
N GLU A 257 -14.55 -4.58 7.01
CA GLU A 257 -13.38 -3.72 6.75
C GLU A 257 -12.15 -4.16 7.55
N HIS A 258 -12.32 -4.61 8.80
CA HIS A 258 -11.23 -5.19 9.58
C HIS A 258 -10.63 -6.44 8.92
N LYS A 259 -11.46 -7.30 8.31
CA LYS A 259 -11.01 -8.53 7.65
C LYS A 259 -10.42 -8.31 6.25
N VAL A 260 -10.95 -7.35 5.50
CA VAL A 260 -10.57 -7.13 4.09
C VAL A 260 -9.70 -5.89 3.87
N GLY A 261 -9.30 -5.18 4.93
CA GLY A 261 -8.57 -3.90 4.84
C GLY A 261 -7.22 -3.98 4.15
N LEU A 262 -6.57 -5.15 4.14
CA LEU A 262 -5.36 -5.40 3.34
C LEU A 262 -5.70 -5.72 1.88
N LEU A 263 -6.84 -6.35 1.62
CA LEU A 263 -7.28 -6.71 0.25
C LEU A 263 -7.81 -5.49 -0.50
N PHE A 264 -8.45 -4.55 0.19
CA PHE A 264 -9.01 -3.34 -0.42
C PHE A 264 -8.52 -2.09 0.29
N ARG A 265 -8.17 -1.07 -0.49
CA ARG A 265 -7.76 0.23 0.06
C ARG A 265 -8.91 0.95 0.77
N PHE A 266 -10.14 0.71 0.35
CA PHE A 266 -11.33 1.33 0.91
C PHE A 266 -12.51 0.37 0.91
N VAL A 267 -13.31 0.40 1.98
CA VAL A 267 -14.64 -0.24 2.03
C VAL A 267 -15.71 0.84 2.14
N LYS A 268 -16.66 0.86 1.19
CA LYS A 268 -17.68 1.90 1.09
C LYS A 268 -19.08 1.33 1.07
N LEU A 269 -20.00 1.99 1.75
CA LEU A 269 -21.43 1.77 1.60
C LEU A 269 -21.95 2.55 0.39
N SER A 270 -22.76 1.92 -0.45
CA SER A 270 -23.50 2.58 -1.53
C SER A 270 -24.98 2.64 -1.16
N LYS A 271 -25.55 3.85 -1.09
CA LYS A 271 -27.00 4.09 -0.91
C LYS A 271 -27.71 4.47 -2.22
N ALA A 272 -27.01 4.58 -3.35
CA ALA A 272 -27.58 5.07 -4.61
C ALA A 272 -28.07 3.94 -5.54
N PRO A 273 -29.13 4.17 -6.34
CA PRO A 273 -29.47 3.30 -7.46
C PRO A 273 -28.29 3.20 -8.42
N PHE A 274 -28.05 1.98 -8.89
CA PHE A 274 -26.85 1.39 -9.51
C PHE A 274 -25.96 2.25 -10.45
N VAL A 275 -26.42 3.39 -10.97
CA VAL A 275 -25.79 4.10 -12.09
C VAL A 275 -24.81 5.21 -11.67
N LYS A 276 -25.02 5.92 -10.54
CA LYS A 276 -24.17 7.08 -10.16
C LYS A 276 -23.03 6.78 -9.17
N THR A 277 -23.13 5.72 -8.35
CA THR A 277 -22.07 5.31 -7.41
C THR A 277 -20.93 4.51 -8.05
N ASN A 278 -21.09 4.15 -9.33
CA ASN A 278 -20.23 3.25 -10.05
C ASN A 278 -18.84 3.85 -10.33
N LEU A 279 -18.69 5.06 -10.88
CA LEU A 279 -17.36 5.54 -11.32
C LEU A 279 -16.27 5.64 -10.23
N VAL A 280 -16.62 5.94 -8.97
CA VAL A 280 -15.65 6.08 -7.86
C VAL A 280 -15.24 4.72 -7.26
N GLY A 281 -16.13 3.73 -7.27
CA GLY A 281 -15.82 2.35 -6.86
C GLY A 281 -15.14 1.54 -7.97
N LEU A 282 -15.56 1.75 -9.23
CA LEU A 282 -15.12 1.00 -10.41
C LEU A 282 -13.67 1.27 -10.82
N VAL A 283 -13.21 2.50 -10.60
CA VAL A 283 -11.86 2.93 -10.95
C VAL A 283 -10.90 2.74 -9.75
N GLY A 284 -11.36 2.20 -8.62
CA GLY A 284 -10.57 2.10 -7.38
C GLY A 284 -10.31 0.67 -6.92
N SER A 285 -9.35 0.53 -6.00
CA SER A 285 -9.13 -0.67 -5.16
C SER A 285 -10.18 -0.72 -4.03
N THR A 286 -11.45 -0.55 -4.36
CA THR A 286 -12.54 -0.32 -3.40
C THR A 286 -13.51 -1.49 -3.37
N LEU A 287 -13.88 -1.94 -2.18
CA LEU A 287 -15.03 -2.82 -1.96
C LEU A 287 -16.27 -1.95 -1.73
N VAL A 288 -17.32 -2.17 -2.53
CA VAL A 288 -18.61 -1.48 -2.41
C VAL A 288 -19.65 -2.45 -1.89
N ILE A 289 -20.26 -2.09 -0.77
CA ILE A 289 -21.34 -2.83 -0.13
C ILE A 289 -22.66 -2.16 -0.51
N ASN A 290 -23.56 -2.92 -1.12
CA ASN A 290 -24.88 -2.47 -1.51
C ASN A 290 -25.95 -3.29 -0.79
N SER A 291 -26.71 -2.66 0.11
CA SER A 291 -27.85 -3.32 0.77
C SER A 291 -29.11 -3.10 -0.06
N SER A 292 -29.79 -4.18 -0.43
CA SER A 292 -30.94 -4.13 -1.33
C SER A 292 -32.15 -4.88 -0.76
N LYS A 293 -33.33 -4.26 -0.87
CA LYS A 293 -34.62 -4.88 -0.54
C LYS A 293 -35.00 -6.05 -1.46
N ALA A 294 -34.42 -6.10 -2.66
CA ALA A 294 -34.79 -7.07 -3.70
C ALA A 294 -34.04 -8.41 -3.61
N LEU A 295 -33.11 -8.55 -2.66
CA LEU A 295 -32.32 -9.77 -2.49
C LEU A 295 -32.74 -10.45 -1.20
N THR A 296 -33.22 -11.67 -1.32
CA THR A 296 -33.30 -12.62 -0.22
C THR A 296 -31.87 -13.06 0.17
N PRO A 297 -31.61 -13.48 1.42
CA PRO A 297 -30.30 -14.01 1.86
C PRO A 297 -29.66 -15.00 0.88
N ASP A 298 -30.49 -15.87 0.33
CA ASP A 298 -30.27 -16.88 -0.71
C ASP A 298 -29.97 -16.32 -2.12
N LYS A 299 -29.98 -14.99 -2.29
CA LYS A 299 -29.64 -14.29 -3.53
C LYS A 299 -28.55 -13.22 -3.32
N ALA A 300 -27.74 -13.36 -2.29
CA ALA A 300 -26.50 -12.63 -2.15
C ALA A 300 -25.61 -12.81 -3.40
N ILE A 301 -25.25 -11.70 -4.02
CA ILE A 301 -24.54 -11.68 -5.30
C ILE A 301 -23.28 -10.86 -5.18
N ILE A 302 -22.16 -11.50 -5.51
CA ILE A 302 -20.91 -10.80 -5.79
C ILE A 302 -20.81 -10.59 -7.30
N LYS A 303 -20.68 -9.33 -7.74
CA LYS A 303 -20.68 -8.96 -9.16
C LYS A 303 -19.32 -8.44 -9.61
N HIS A 304 -18.84 -8.99 -10.73
CA HIS A 304 -17.77 -8.44 -11.54
C HIS A 304 -18.34 -7.55 -12.65
N TRP A 305 -17.75 -6.39 -12.91
CA TRP A 305 -18.47 -5.32 -13.64
C TRP A 305 -18.26 -5.24 -15.15
N LEU A 306 -17.18 -5.80 -15.72
CA LEU A 306 -16.88 -5.61 -17.17
C LEU A 306 -16.72 -6.88 -17.99
N LEU A 307 -16.54 -8.03 -17.35
CA LEU A 307 -16.49 -9.33 -18.01
C LEU A 307 -17.72 -10.08 -17.54
N GLY A 308 -18.65 -10.31 -18.49
CA GLY A 308 -19.97 -10.92 -18.31
C GLY A 308 -20.14 -11.63 -16.98
N SER A 309 -20.93 -11.01 -16.11
CA SER A 309 -21.50 -11.52 -14.87
C SER A 309 -21.15 -12.97 -14.50
N LYS A 310 -19.92 -13.23 -14.05
CA LYS A 310 -19.69 -14.35 -13.15
C LYS A 310 -20.27 -13.96 -11.81
N PHE A 311 -21.56 -14.20 -11.66
CA PHE A 311 -22.24 -14.17 -10.38
C PHE A 311 -21.64 -15.29 -9.55
N HIS A 312 -20.94 -14.94 -8.47
CA HIS A 312 -20.80 -15.90 -7.38
C HIS A 312 -22.06 -15.74 -6.54
N LYS A 313 -22.98 -16.68 -6.75
CA LYS A 313 -24.14 -16.83 -5.91
C LYS A 313 -23.66 -17.53 -4.65
N ILE A 314 -23.96 -16.91 -3.51
CA ILE A 314 -23.74 -17.55 -2.21
C ILE A 314 -25.02 -18.35 -1.96
N ASP A 315 -25.00 -19.64 -2.29
CA ASP A 315 -26.17 -20.51 -2.20
C ASP A 315 -26.46 -20.95 -0.76
N ASN A 316 -27.76 -21.02 -0.40
CA ASN A 316 -28.29 -21.68 0.80
C ASN A 316 -27.70 -21.20 2.14
N ILE A 317 -27.77 -19.90 2.43
CA ILE A 317 -27.38 -19.39 3.75
C ILE A 317 -28.54 -18.61 4.37
N GLU A 318 -29.14 -19.20 5.39
CA GLU A 318 -29.89 -18.47 6.40
C GLU A 318 -28.86 -17.85 7.36
N PHE A 319 -28.67 -16.54 7.28
CA PHE A 319 -27.81 -15.84 8.23
C PHE A 319 -28.53 -15.74 9.57
N VAL A 320 -27.99 -16.34 10.64
CA VAL A 320 -28.55 -16.24 11.99
C VAL A 320 -28.05 -14.95 12.66
N THR A 321 -26.84 -14.51 12.34
CA THR A 321 -26.25 -13.27 12.87
C THR A 321 -25.50 -12.44 11.81
N VAL A 322 -25.23 -11.17 12.13
CA VAL A 322 -24.39 -10.30 11.27
C VAL A 322 -22.95 -10.81 11.20
N ASP A 323 -22.42 -11.40 12.28
CA ASP A 323 -21.07 -11.96 12.32
C ASP A 323 -20.90 -13.14 11.36
N GLU A 324 -21.87 -14.06 11.34
CA GLU A 324 -21.91 -15.15 10.36
C GLU A 324 -21.96 -14.62 8.93
N MET A 325 -22.74 -13.56 8.70
CA MET A 325 -22.78 -12.89 7.41
C MET A 325 -21.39 -12.35 7.05
N VAL A 326 -20.69 -11.67 7.96
CA VAL A 326 -19.33 -11.15 7.71
C VAL A 326 -18.38 -12.27 7.29
N GLU A 327 -18.38 -13.41 7.98
CA GLU A 327 -17.49 -14.54 7.64
C GLU A 327 -17.77 -15.13 6.26
N VAL A 328 -19.05 -15.31 5.93
CA VAL A 328 -19.47 -15.82 4.63
C VAL A 328 -19.03 -14.89 3.51
N TYR A 329 -19.30 -13.59 3.64
CA TYR A 329 -18.89 -12.63 2.61
C TYR A 329 -17.38 -12.52 2.52
N PHE A 330 -16.67 -12.56 3.65
CA PHE A 330 -15.21 -12.57 3.66
C PHE A 330 -14.64 -13.75 2.87
N LYS A 331 -15.10 -14.98 3.14
CA LYS A 331 -14.66 -16.18 2.40
C LYS A 331 -14.94 -16.07 0.90
N ALA A 332 -16.16 -15.68 0.54
CA ALA A 332 -16.56 -15.53 -0.86
C ALA A 332 -15.73 -14.45 -1.59
N ILE A 333 -15.41 -13.33 -0.90
CA ILE A 333 -14.53 -12.29 -1.43
C ILE A 333 -13.13 -12.86 -1.71
N VAL A 334 -12.55 -13.59 -0.76
CA VAL A 334 -11.20 -14.17 -0.88
C VAL A 334 -11.14 -15.17 -2.03
N GLU A 335 -12.11 -16.08 -2.13
CA GLU A 335 -12.22 -17.06 -3.23
C GLU A 335 -12.31 -16.38 -4.61
N ILE A 336 -13.09 -15.30 -4.70
CA ILE A 336 -13.21 -14.51 -5.93
C ILE A 336 -11.91 -13.81 -6.27
N LEU A 337 -11.16 -13.33 -5.28
CA LEU A 337 -9.87 -12.68 -5.53
C LEU A 337 -8.83 -13.70 -6.00
N ILE A 338 -8.73 -14.86 -5.34
CA ILE A 338 -7.80 -15.94 -5.71
C ILE A 338 -8.12 -16.51 -7.10
N SER A 339 -9.41 -16.68 -7.43
CA SER A 339 -9.82 -17.20 -8.74
C SER A 339 -9.54 -16.23 -9.91
N ARG A 340 -9.23 -14.96 -9.64
CA ARG A 340 -8.68 -14.02 -10.63
C ARG A 340 -7.22 -14.39 -10.91
N LYS A 341 -6.99 -15.54 -11.58
CA LYS A 341 -5.66 -15.93 -12.02
C LYS A 341 -5.02 -14.80 -12.83
N GLY A 342 -3.97 -14.18 -12.28
CA GLY A 342 -3.06 -13.31 -13.02
C GLY A 342 -2.76 -11.95 -12.36
N LEU A 343 -1.49 -11.57 -12.43
CA LEU A 343 -0.96 -10.24 -12.09
C LEU A 343 -1.30 -9.15 -13.13
N ALA A 344 -2.15 -9.49 -14.10
CA ALA A 344 -2.48 -8.68 -15.27
C ALA A 344 -2.95 -7.27 -14.94
#